data_AF-A0A317NF97-F1
#
_entry.id   AF-A0A317NF97-F1
#
_cell.length_a   1.000
_cell.length_b   1.000
_cell.length_c   1.000
_cell.angle_alpha   90.00
_cell.angle_beta   90.00
_cell.angle_gamma   90.00
#
_symmetry.space_group_name_H-M   'P 1'
#
loop_
_entity.id
_entity.type
_entity.pdbx_description
1 polymer ?
#
loop_
_entity_poly.entity_id
_entity_poly.type
_entity_poly.pdbx_seq_one_letter_code
_entity_poly.pdbx_strand_id
1 'polypeptide(L)' 'RQMKYAWLPLSAYLSFDHLSKEVCRLLDGYGSERTINFE' A
#
# COMPACT_ATOMS: atom_id res chain seq x y z
N ARG A 1 -5.45 -12.12 -16.30
CA ARG A 1 -6.21 -11.06 -15.60
C ARG A 1 -5.25 -10.47 -14.57
N GLN A 2 -4.84 -9.20 -14.71
CA GLN A 2 -3.94 -8.58 -13.73
C GLN A 2 -4.70 -8.41 -12.41
N MET A 3 -4.24 -9.04 -11.33
CA MET A 3 -4.76 -8.77 -9.99
C MET A 3 -4.31 -7.36 -9.59
N LYS A 4 -5.26 -6.44 -9.60
CA LYS A 4 -5.10 -5.13 -8.97
C LYS A 4 -5.73 -5.22 -7.58
N TYR A 5 -4.99 -4.79 -6.58
CA TYR A 5 -5.47 -4.63 -5.22
C TYR A 5 -6.36 -3.39 -5.18
N ALA A 6 -7.60 -3.56 -4.69
CA ALA A 6 -8.58 -2.47 -4.66
C ALA A 6 -8.17 -1.28 -3.77
N TRP A 7 -7.26 -1.52 -2.82
CA TRP A 7 -6.75 -0.53 -1.87
C TRP A 7 -5.48 0.20 -2.35
N LEU A 8 -4.93 -0.17 -3.52
CA LEU A 8 -3.82 0.57 -4.14
C LEU A 8 -4.34 1.56 -5.18
N PRO A 9 -3.81 2.80 -5.22
CA PRO A 9 -4.16 3.75 -6.25
C PRO A 9 -3.71 3.26 -7.62
N LEU A 10 -4.41 3.67 -8.69
CA LEU A 10 -4.07 3.26 -10.06
C LEU A 10 -2.64 3.68 -10.46
N SER A 11 -2.12 4.75 -9.87
CA SER A 11 -0.73 5.23 -10.04
C SER A 11 0.31 4.22 -9.54
N ALA A 12 -0.03 3.36 -8.57
CA ALA A 12 0.86 2.32 -8.07
C ALA A 12 1.24 1.30 -9.17
N TYR A 13 0.37 1.12 -10.18
CA TYR A 13 0.58 0.15 -11.26
C TYR A 13 1.37 0.70 -12.45
N LEU A 14 1.85 1.95 -12.38
CA LEU A 14 2.62 2.56 -13.47
C LEU A 14 4.02 1.93 -13.62
N SER A 15 4.63 1.49 -12.52
CA SER A 15 5.92 0.80 -12.52
C SER A 15 6.11 -0.02 -11.24
N PHE A 16 7.07 -0.93 -11.23
CA PHE A 16 7.44 -1.65 -10.01
C PHE A 16 7.93 -0.70 -8.90
N ASP A 17 8.63 0.38 -9.26
CA ASP A 17 9.06 1.41 -8.31
C ASP A 17 7.88 2.15 -7.67
N HIS A 18 6.87 2.52 -8.45
CA HIS A 18 5.62 3.09 -7.92
C HIS A 18 4.89 2.13 -7.01
N LEU A 19 4.83 0.85 -7.39
CA LEU A 19 4.20 -0.19 -6.58
C LEU A 19 4.91 -0.35 -5.23
N SER A 20 6.24 -0.45 -5.27
CA SER A 20 7.07 -0.58 -4.07
C SER A 20 6.89 0.61 -3.12
N LYS A 21 6.93 1.83 -3.64
CA LYS A 21 6.74 3.06 -2.84
C LYS A 21 5.37 3.13 -2.18
N GLU A 22 4.31 2.82 -2.91
CA GLU A 22 2.95 2.85 -2.35
C GLU A 22 2.74 1.76 -1.30
N VAL A 23 3.35 0.58 -1.48
CA VAL A 23 3.33 -0.48 -0.45
C VAL A 23 4.13 -0.05 0.79
N CYS A 24 5.33 0.53 0.63
CA CYS A 24 6.13 1.06 1.74
C CYS A 24 5.36 2.14 2.52
N ARG A 25 4.75 3.12 1.83
CA ARG A 25 3.94 4.16 2.48
C ARG A 25 2.80 3.60 3.32
N LEU A 26 2.11 2.59 2.79
CA LEU A 26 1.03 1.93 3.50
C LEU A 26 1.54 1.21 4.75
N LEU A 27 2.69 0.52 4.66
CA LEU A 27 3.33 -0.14 5.79
C LEU A 27 3.84 0.86 6.83
N ASP A 28 4.41 2.00 6.43
CA ASP A 28 4.87 3.06 7.33
C ASP A 28 3.71 3.72 8.11
N GLY A 29 2.51 3.74 7.51
CA GLY A 29 1.29 4.21 8.17
C GLY A 29 0.74 3.22 9.22
N TYR A 30 1.05 1.92 9.10
CA TYR A 30 0.72 0.93 10.11
C TYR A 30 1.68 1.07 11.30
N GLY A 31 1.13 1.45 12.47
CA GLY A 31 1.91 1.69 13.69
C GLY A 31 2.06 3.17 14.06
N SER A 32 1.88 4.11 13.13
CA SER A 32 1.89 5.56 13.41
C SER A 32 0.49 6.17 13.33
N GLU A 33 -0.19 6.05 12.19
CA GLU A 33 -1.53 6.59 11.95
C GLU A 33 -2.64 5.53 12.11
N ARG A 34 -2.29 4.26 11.93
CA ARG A 34 -3.20 3.11 12.10
C ARG A 34 -2.62 2.19 13.14
N THR A 35 -2.94 2.46 14.41
CA THR A 35 -2.57 1.58 15.53
C THR A 35 -3.16 0.20 15.27
N ILE A 36 -2.31 -0.81 15.10
CA ILE A 36 -2.75 -2.20 15.03
C ILE A 36 -3.09 -2.61 16.46
N ASN A 37 -4.37 -2.48 16.84
CA ASN A 37 -4.87 -3.03 18.08
C ASN A 37 -5.22 -4.50 17.85
N PHE A 38 -4.65 -5.39 18.66
CA PHE A 38 -4.89 -6.83 18.66
C PHE A 38 -5.99 -7.23 19.66
N GLU A 39 -6.95 -6.35 19.93
CA GLU A 39 -8.08 -6.65 20.83
C GLU A 39 -8.86 -7.90 20.38
#